data_AF-S4Y2A5-F1
#
_entry.id   AF-S4Y2A5-F1
#
_cell.length_a   1.000
_cell.length_b   1.000
_cell.length_c   1.000
_cell.angle_alpha   90.00
_cell.angle_beta   90.00
_cell.angle_gamma   90.00
#
_symmetry.space_group_name_H-M   'P 1'
#
loop_
_entity.id
_entity.type
_entity.pdbx_description
1 polymer ?
#
loop_
_entity_poly.entity_id
_entity_poly.type
_entity_poly.pdbx_seq_one_letter_code
_entity_poly.pdbx_strand_id
1 'polypeptide(L)'
;MERGCDDSEGARGDSIGGSGAGGERGGEGEGATAASVRATLLVQLGEGLRAAIVAGDVETARVAHEAIGRLLGGPMPPQGEVAAEVLDLASERERRGR
;
A
#
# COMPACT_ATOMS: atom_id res chain seq x y z
N MET A 1 26.20 58.22 -17.09
CA MET A 1 25.95 57.52 -15.81
C MET A 1 24.82 56.54 -16.08
N GLU A 2 25.06 55.60 -17.00
CA GLU A 2 25.57 54.24 -16.73
C GLU A 2 24.46 53.33 -16.20
N ARG A 3 23.87 52.58 -17.14
CA ARG A 3 23.03 51.42 -16.93
C ARG A 3 23.93 50.31 -16.36
N GLY A 4 23.81 50.09 -15.05
CA GLY A 4 24.47 49.00 -14.35
C GLY A 4 23.57 47.78 -14.28
N CYS A 5 23.98 46.76 -15.03
CA CYS A 5 24.06 45.34 -14.67
C CYS A 5 22.83 44.67 -14.02
N ASP A 6 22.24 43.78 -14.82
CA ASP A 6 21.71 42.49 -14.44
C ASP A 6 22.42 41.86 -13.23
N ASP A 7 21.66 41.40 -12.25
CA ASP A 7 22.15 40.41 -11.30
C ASP A 7 21.00 39.54 -10.75
N SER A 8 21.23 38.23 -10.84
CA SER A 8 20.66 37.16 -10.00
C SER A 8 19.35 36.49 -10.43
N GLU A 9 19.39 35.75 -11.55
CA GLU A 9 18.63 34.50 -11.68
C GLU A 9 19.14 33.49 -10.64
N GLY A 10 18.36 33.28 -9.57
CA GLY A 10 18.61 32.25 -8.57
C GLY A 10 18.40 30.85 -9.16
N ALA A 11 19.48 30.09 -9.19
CA ALA A 11 19.59 28.75 -9.76
C ALA A 11 18.47 27.79 -9.33
N ARG A 12 17.89 27.14 -10.34
CA ARG A 12 17.24 25.83 -10.27
C ARG A 12 18.28 24.85 -9.68
N GLY A 13 17.95 24.08 -8.65
CA GLY A 13 17.23 22.82 -8.83
C GLY A 13 18.23 21.68 -9.07
N ASP A 14 18.12 20.64 -8.25
CA ASP A 14 18.60 19.28 -8.49
C ASP A 14 20.05 18.95 -8.10
N SER A 15 20.19 18.26 -6.95
CA SER A 15 21.02 17.04 -6.85
C SER A 15 20.82 16.41 -5.47
N ILE A 16 19.76 15.62 -5.32
CA ILE A 16 19.68 14.66 -4.21
C ILE A 16 20.42 13.41 -4.67
N GLY A 17 21.68 13.29 -4.25
CA GLY A 17 22.47 12.08 -4.41
C GLY A 17 21.88 10.94 -3.58
N GLY A 18 21.32 9.95 -4.26
CA GLY A 18 20.79 8.72 -3.67
C GLY A 18 21.36 7.49 -4.36
N SER A 19 22.70 7.34 -4.33
CA SER A 19 23.36 6.12 -4.78
C SER A 19 23.56 5.20 -3.58
N GLY A 20 22.53 4.41 -3.28
CA GLY A 20 22.55 3.33 -2.30
C GLY A 20 22.32 2.00 -3.02
N ALA A 21 23.42 1.31 -3.29
CA ALA A 21 23.45 -0.03 -3.84
C ALA A 21 22.95 -1.08 -2.83
N GLY A 22 22.46 -2.20 -3.37
CA GLY A 22 22.56 -3.50 -2.70
C GLY A 22 21.36 -3.90 -1.86
N GLY A 23 20.55 -4.79 -2.43
CA GLY A 23 19.49 -5.44 -1.67
C GLY A 23 18.66 -6.41 -2.48
N GLU A 24 19.27 -7.17 -3.39
CA GLU A 24 18.67 -8.41 -3.90
C GLU A 24 18.59 -9.39 -2.73
N ARG A 25 17.53 -9.29 -1.92
CA ARG A 25 17.11 -10.41 -1.07
C ARG A 25 16.18 -11.27 -1.89
N GLY A 26 16.80 -12.13 -2.68
CA GLY A 26 16.24 -13.43 -3.01
C GLY A 26 15.88 -14.13 -1.71
N GLY A 27 14.60 -14.15 -1.40
CA GLY A 27 14.00 -14.92 -0.33
C GLY A 27 12.91 -15.75 -0.94
N GLU A 28 13.29 -16.79 -1.68
CA GLU A 28 12.40 -17.90 -2.03
C GLU A 28 12.17 -18.70 -0.74
N GLY A 29 11.31 -18.17 0.11
CA GLY A 29 10.79 -18.82 1.30
C GLY A 29 9.39 -19.30 1.01
N GLU A 30 9.25 -20.60 0.75
CA GLU A 30 8.10 -21.45 1.00
C GLU A 30 6.92 -20.76 1.75
N GLY A 31 6.08 -20.02 1.01
CA GLY A 31 4.97 -19.21 1.55
C GLY A 31 4.01 -18.67 0.47
N ALA A 32 4.03 -19.28 -0.72
CA ALA A 32 3.54 -18.71 -1.97
C ALA A 32 2.01 -18.58 -2.10
N THR A 33 1.20 -19.22 -1.25
CA THR A 33 -0.26 -19.26 -1.44
C THR A 33 -0.98 -18.06 -0.83
N ALA A 34 -0.61 -17.63 0.38
CA ALA A 34 -1.21 -16.46 1.04
C ALA A 34 -0.61 -15.12 0.57
N ALA A 35 0.67 -15.12 0.18
CA ALA A 35 1.33 -13.97 -0.46
C ALA A 35 0.67 -13.60 -1.80
N SER A 36 0.03 -14.55 -2.50
CA SER A 36 -0.61 -14.34 -3.81
C SER A 36 -1.98 -13.65 -3.73
N VAL A 37 -2.81 -13.98 -2.73
CA VAL A 37 -4.17 -13.42 -2.60
C VAL A 37 -4.13 -11.98 -2.12
N ARG A 38 -3.31 -11.68 -1.10
CA ARG A 38 -3.14 -10.30 -0.61
C ARG A 38 -2.62 -9.39 -1.72
N ALA A 39 -1.63 -9.85 -2.50
CA ALA A 39 -1.12 -9.10 -3.64
C ALA A 39 -2.20 -8.86 -4.71
N THR A 40 -3.00 -9.88 -5.03
CA THR A 40 -4.11 -9.76 -5.99
C THR A 40 -5.15 -8.72 -5.53
N LEU A 41 -5.53 -8.75 -4.26
CA LEU A 41 -6.48 -7.78 -3.70
C LEU A 41 -5.92 -6.36 -3.72
N LEU A 42 -4.63 -6.17 -3.44
CA LEU A 42 -3.98 -4.86 -3.50
C LEU A 42 -3.99 -4.28 -4.93
N VAL A 43 -3.75 -5.11 -5.95
CA VAL A 43 -3.84 -4.68 -7.35
C VAL A 43 -5.26 -4.25 -7.71
N GLN A 44 -6.27 -5.06 -7.39
CA GLN A 44 -7.67 -4.78 -7.69
C GLN A 44 -8.17 -3.50 -6.98
N LEU A 45 -7.82 -3.33 -5.70
CA LEU A 45 -8.17 -2.13 -4.95
C LEU A 45 -7.47 -0.88 -5.51
N GLY A 46 -6.23 -1.00 -5.97
CA GLY A 46 -5.50 0.09 -6.61
C GLY A 46 -6.12 0.52 -7.96
N GLU A 47 -6.58 -0.43 -8.76
CA GLU A 47 -7.33 -0.16 -9.99
C GLU A 47 -8.68 0.49 -9.71
N GLY A 48 -9.44 -0.06 -8.75
CA GLY A 48 -10.73 0.48 -8.32
C GLY A 48 -10.62 1.90 -7.75
N LEU A 49 -9.58 2.16 -6.93
CA LEU A 49 -9.30 3.49 -6.39
C LEU A 49 -9.05 4.51 -7.51
N ARG A 50 -8.24 4.15 -8.51
CA ARG A 50 -7.98 5.02 -9.66
C ARG A 50 -9.26 5.33 -10.44
N ALA A 51 -10.08 4.32 -10.70
CA ALA A 51 -11.35 4.49 -11.41
C ALA A 51 -12.31 5.42 -10.63
N ALA A 52 -12.41 5.25 -9.31
CA ALA A 52 -13.23 6.10 -8.44
C ALA A 52 -12.77 7.56 -8.47
N ILE A 53 -11.46 7.81 -8.41
CA ILE A 53 -10.89 9.17 -8.52
C ILE A 53 -11.26 9.81 -9.85
N VAL A 54 -11.11 9.08 -10.97
CA VAL A 54 -11.45 9.59 -12.31
C VAL A 54 -12.95 9.88 -12.44
N ALA A 55 -13.81 9.07 -11.81
CA ALA A 55 -15.25 9.26 -11.79
C ALA A 55 -15.72 10.36 -10.82
N GLY A 56 -14.84 10.89 -9.96
CA GLY A 56 -15.21 11.82 -8.89
C GLY A 56 -16.00 11.17 -7.74
N ASP A 57 -15.97 9.84 -7.62
CA ASP A 57 -16.63 9.10 -6.54
C ASP A 57 -15.72 9.07 -5.30
N VAL A 58 -15.90 10.09 -4.46
CA VAL A 58 -15.07 10.30 -3.26
C VAL A 58 -15.27 9.20 -2.21
N GLU A 59 -16.48 8.67 -2.04
CA GLU A 59 -16.72 7.64 -1.01
C GLU A 59 -16.12 6.30 -1.42
N THR A 60 -16.27 5.90 -2.68
CA THR A 60 -15.63 4.67 -3.19
C THR A 60 -14.10 4.77 -3.10
N ALA A 61 -13.52 5.95 -3.41
CA ALA A 61 -12.09 6.18 -3.25
C ALA A 61 -11.64 6.05 -1.78
N ARG A 62 -12.41 6.61 -0.84
CA ARG A 62 -12.13 6.51 0.61
C ARG A 62 -12.14 5.05 1.08
N VAL A 63 -13.15 4.29 0.70
CA VAL A 63 -13.29 2.87 1.05
C VAL A 63 -12.13 2.03 0.51
N ALA A 64 -11.76 2.23 -0.76
CA ALA A 64 -10.64 1.49 -1.37
C ALA A 64 -9.30 1.80 -0.69
N HIS A 65 -9.04 3.07 -0.37
CA HIS A 65 -7.84 3.50 0.34
C HIS A 65 -7.76 2.89 1.75
N GLU A 66 -8.88 2.87 2.49
CA GLU A 66 -8.94 2.24 3.82
C GLU A 66 -8.70 0.73 3.76
N ALA A 67 -9.31 0.04 2.79
CA ALA A 67 -9.11 -1.39 2.60
C ALA A 67 -7.63 -1.74 2.30
N ILE A 68 -6.96 -0.94 1.46
CA ILE A 68 -5.52 -1.07 1.19
C ILE A 68 -4.73 -0.90 2.49
N GLY A 69 -5.01 0.15 3.28
CA GLY A 69 -4.34 0.39 4.56
C GLY A 69 -4.49 -0.78 5.53
N ARG A 70 -5.69 -1.38 5.63
CA ARG A 70 -5.95 -2.56 6.46
C ARG A 70 -5.16 -3.79 5.98
N LEU A 71 -5.08 -4.01 4.67
CA LEU A 71 -4.32 -5.14 4.09
C LEU A 71 -2.81 -5.00 4.26
N LEU A 72 -2.30 -3.76 4.31
CA LEU A 72 -0.89 -3.45 4.54
C LEU A 72 -0.51 -3.42 6.04
N GLY A 73 -1.49 -3.53 6.95
CA GLY A 73 -1.25 -3.55 8.39
C GLY A 73 -1.19 -2.18 9.07
N GLY A 74 -1.82 -1.15 8.49
CA GLY A 74 -2.02 0.14 9.16
C GLY A 74 -2.97 0.06 10.37
N PRO A 75 -2.76 0.88 11.43
CA PRO A 75 -3.54 0.83 12.68
C PRO A 75 -4.99 1.25 12.46
N MET A 76 -6.02 0.89 13.24
CA MET A 76 -6.26 0.01 14.39
C MET A 76 -7.80 -0.08 14.50
N PRO A 77 -8.41 -1.19 14.94
CA PRO A 77 -9.85 -1.23 15.17
C PRO A 77 -10.30 -0.19 16.21
N PRO A 78 -11.54 0.35 16.11
CA PRO A 78 -12.14 1.12 17.19
C PRO A 78 -12.10 0.28 18.47
N GLN A 79 -11.72 0.89 19.60
CA GLN A 79 -11.56 0.17 20.87
C GLN A 79 -12.84 -0.60 21.20
N GLY A 80 -12.78 -1.93 21.22
CA GLY A 80 -13.87 -2.78 21.73
C GLY A 80 -14.34 -3.91 20.81
N GLU A 81 -13.97 -3.94 19.54
CA GLU A 81 -14.26 -5.10 18.70
C GLU A 81 -13.16 -6.15 18.87
N VAL A 82 -13.47 -7.21 19.61
CA VAL A 82 -12.70 -8.47 19.57
C VAL A 82 -12.75 -8.91 18.11
N ALA A 83 -11.65 -8.74 17.38
CA ALA A 83 -11.52 -9.28 16.03
C ALA A 83 -11.94 -10.74 16.09
N ALA A 84 -13.04 -11.08 15.41
CA ALA A 84 -13.58 -12.44 15.45
C ALA A 84 -12.45 -13.39 15.06
N GLU A 85 -12.18 -14.36 15.93
CA GLU A 85 -11.11 -15.33 15.70
C GLU A 85 -11.40 -16.07 14.39
N VAL A 86 -10.59 -15.81 13.36
CA VAL A 86 -10.71 -16.48 12.07
C VAL A 86 -10.13 -17.87 12.23
N LEU A 87 -11.01 -18.86 12.37
CA LEU A 87 -10.64 -20.27 12.45
C LEU A 87 -10.26 -20.80 11.06
N ASP A 88 -9.20 -21.62 11.00
CA ASP A 88 -8.90 -22.40 9.81
C ASP A 88 -10.00 -23.44 9.57
N LEU A 89 -10.71 -23.28 8.46
CA LEU A 89 -11.86 -24.11 8.12
C LEU A 89 -11.47 -25.55 7.79
N ALA A 90 -10.25 -25.81 7.31
CA ALA A 90 -9.76 -27.16 7.04
C ALA A 90 -9.53 -27.90 8.36
N SER A 91 -8.76 -27.28 9.27
CA SER A 91 -8.55 -27.81 10.62
C SER A 91 -9.85 -28.03 11.39
N GLU A 92 -10.81 -27.10 11.29
CA GLU A 92 -12.09 -27.23 11.99
C GLU A 92 -12.97 -28.37 11.43
N ARG A 93 -12.86 -28.67 10.13
CA ARG A 93 -13.55 -29.83 9.53
C ARG A 93 -12.96 -31.15 9.99
N GLU A 94 -11.64 -31.26 10.07
CA GLU A 94 -10.97 -32.45 10.60
C GLU A 94 -11.31 -32.70 12.07
N ARG A 95 -11.42 -31.62 12.86
CA ARG A 95 -11.82 -31.70 14.27
C ARG A 95 -13.24 -32.22 14.46
N ARG A 96 -14.17 -31.85 13.58
CA ARG A 96 -15.60 -32.23 13.66
C ARG A 96 -15.94 -33.55 12.96
N GLY A 97 -15.04 -34.09 12.15
CA GLY A 97 -15.21 -35.35 11.42
C GLY A 97 -14.88 -36.61 12.22
N ARG A 98 -14.77 -36.52 13.55
CA ARG A 98 -14.59 -37.67 14.47
C ARG A 98 -15.79 -37.82 15.38
#